data_AF-A0A0E4BYI8-F1
#
_entry.id   AF-A0A0E4BYI8-F1
#
_cell.length_a   1.000
_cell.length_b   1.000
_cell.length_c   1.000
_cell.angle_alpha   90.00
_cell.angle_beta   90.00
_cell.angle_gamma   90.00
#
_symmetry.space_group_name_H-M   'P 1'
#
loop_
_entity.id
_entity.type
_entity.pdbx_description
1 polymer ?
#
loop_
_entity_poly.entity_id
_entity_poly.type
_entity_poly.pdbx_seq_one_letter_code
_entity_poly.pdbx_strand_id
1 'polypeptide(L)'
;MFGVVIADGERLYDPRAYHDRLLLGLSGIMSEAELHQLRMRLHQGERQKAARGELRLPLPAGLAYDRTGTIILNPDEEVQARFHLVFAKFRELQSARRVMRYLDRNGLSLPVRPLLGPSPHEVVWRAPDSARVLNILQNPAYAGAYVYGRRQKDPSRCRPGSLTGTVKVAIADWAVCLHAAHPGYISWEEFMANQGRLADNVCRYEAGHSGVPRKGAALLQGIAVCGRCGRRMSMRYTGPHADYPVYCCRSDRDQQGSALCQEVRALAVDALVERIVLDALVPDQIEIALATAGQLEQENRQLERQWALRVERARYEAERARRQYDAVEPENRLVARSLERAWEDKLRVVEAVEQQHARWRAQEPLLIGPTERAGLQALGENLPRIWNAATTSAADRKRILRFVIREVVLDQKRTRGQVWFKIVWQTGATSEHHVQRRVQAYRNYIDIDRLRQRIVELNAEHKMDGEIAAILNQEGFVAARGCAFKGENVWLLRTRWSIPTVKINGVDKNPMRWPDGSFSIQGAAAELCVTPQTVFDYLARGMLTGRQLTKGQPWQIELSDEQMSQLRNRVRRTKRSKKEAS
;
A
#
# COMPACT_ATOMS: atom_id res chain seq x y z
N MET A 1 -30.22 -39.80 -58.49
CA MET A 1 -29.12 -38.82 -58.28
C MET A 1 -29.51 -37.52 -58.99
N PHE A 2 -29.95 -36.50 -58.25
CA PHE A 2 -30.51 -35.26 -58.81
C PHE A 2 -29.44 -34.43 -59.55
N GLY A 3 -29.73 -34.01 -60.78
CA GLY A 3 -28.90 -33.13 -61.61
C GLY A 3 -29.18 -31.67 -61.28
N VAL A 4 -28.57 -31.18 -60.19
CA VAL A 4 -28.71 -29.79 -59.78
C VAL A 4 -27.67 -28.97 -60.54
N VAL A 5 -28.13 -28.11 -61.45
CA VAL A 5 -27.33 -27.13 -62.17
C VAL A 5 -27.21 -25.87 -61.31
N ILE A 6 -26.03 -25.27 -61.23
CA ILE A 6 -25.77 -24.02 -60.50
C ILE A 6 -25.83 -22.88 -61.51
N ALA A 7 -26.52 -21.79 -61.19
CA ALA A 7 -26.56 -20.60 -62.05
C ALA A 7 -25.94 -19.40 -61.32
N ASP A 8 -25.14 -18.61 -62.03
CA ASP A 8 -24.83 -17.24 -61.64
C ASP A 8 -25.65 -16.25 -62.50
N GLY A 9 -25.37 -14.95 -62.40
CA GLY A 9 -26.07 -13.92 -63.19
C GLY A 9 -25.83 -13.97 -64.70
N GLU A 10 -24.86 -14.76 -65.17
CA GLU A 10 -24.41 -14.78 -66.56
C GLU A 10 -24.49 -16.17 -67.22
N ARG A 11 -24.42 -17.27 -66.45
CA ARG A 11 -24.33 -18.65 -66.98
C ARG A 11 -24.88 -19.74 -66.05
N LEU A 12 -25.30 -20.84 -66.66
CA LEU A 12 -25.63 -22.13 -66.02
C LEU A 12 -24.44 -23.10 -66.08
N TYR A 13 -24.14 -23.77 -64.97
CA TYR A 13 -23.02 -24.69 -64.79
C TYR A 13 -23.52 -26.06 -64.32
N ASP A 14 -23.10 -27.14 -64.98
CA ASP A 14 -23.33 -28.51 -64.52
C ASP A 14 -22.13 -29.00 -63.66
N PRO A 15 -22.29 -29.19 -62.33
CA PRO A 15 -21.20 -29.64 -61.46
C PRO A 15 -20.65 -31.04 -61.80
N ARG A 16 -21.36 -31.82 -62.62
CA ARG A 16 -20.92 -33.15 -63.08
C ARG A 16 -19.98 -33.05 -64.29
N ALA A 17 -20.04 -31.95 -65.04
CA ALA A 17 -19.11 -31.70 -66.13
C ALA A 17 -17.78 -31.20 -65.54
N TYR A 18 -16.69 -31.86 -65.92
CA TYR A 18 -15.34 -31.52 -65.41
C TYR A 18 -14.98 -30.05 -65.66
N HIS A 19 -15.30 -29.53 -66.85
CA HIS A 19 -14.99 -28.16 -67.25
C HIS A 19 -15.78 -27.12 -66.46
N ASP A 20 -17.08 -27.32 -66.31
CA ASP A 20 -17.96 -26.41 -65.55
C ASP A 20 -17.58 -26.38 -64.06
N ARG A 21 -17.20 -27.53 -63.49
CA ARG A 21 -16.70 -27.58 -62.11
C ARG A 21 -15.38 -26.81 -61.93
N LEU A 22 -14.49 -26.87 -62.92
CA LEU A 22 -13.22 -26.15 -62.89
C LEU A 22 -13.44 -24.64 -63.03
N LEU A 23 -14.33 -24.22 -63.92
CA LEU A 23 -14.73 -22.82 -64.09
C LEU A 23 -15.40 -22.27 -62.82
N LEU A 24 -16.36 -22.99 -62.23
CA LEU A 24 -16.97 -22.62 -60.95
C LEU A 24 -15.93 -22.45 -59.83
N GLY A 25 -14.96 -23.36 -59.75
CA GLY A 25 -13.88 -23.28 -58.77
C GLY A 25 -13.01 -22.03 -58.94
N LEU A 26 -12.62 -21.71 -60.19
CA LEU A 26 -11.84 -20.51 -60.51
C LEU A 26 -12.63 -19.23 -60.23
N SER A 27 -13.89 -19.15 -60.66
CA SER A 27 -14.76 -17.98 -60.41
C SER A 27 -15.03 -17.77 -58.92
N GLY A 28 -15.17 -18.85 -58.15
CA GLY A 28 -15.28 -18.79 -56.69
C GLY A 28 -14.03 -18.19 -56.05
N ILE A 29 -12.84 -18.66 -56.43
CA ILE A 29 -11.56 -18.12 -55.92
C ILE A 29 -11.37 -16.66 -56.31
N MET A 30 -11.71 -16.28 -57.55
CA MET A 30 -11.65 -14.88 -58.00
C MET A 30 -12.60 -13.99 -57.21
N SER A 31 -13.84 -14.44 -56.97
CA SER A 31 -14.83 -13.70 -56.18
C SER A 31 -14.36 -13.50 -54.73
N GLU A 32 -13.78 -14.52 -54.10
CA GLU A 32 -13.18 -14.40 -52.77
C GLU A 32 -12.01 -13.40 -52.75
N ALA A 33 -11.15 -13.43 -53.77
CA ALA A 33 -10.03 -12.50 -53.90
C ALA A 33 -10.50 -11.05 -54.11
N GLU A 34 -11.52 -10.81 -54.94
CA GLU A 34 -12.10 -9.49 -55.16
C GLU A 34 -12.77 -8.95 -53.89
N LEU A 35 -13.55 -9.79 -53.19
CA LEU A 35 -14.13 -9.44 -51.89
C LEU A 35 -13.03 -9.07 -50.87
N HIS A 36 -11.91 -9.79 -50.88
CA HIS A 36 -10.76 -9.45 -50.05
C HIS A 36 -10.17 -8.08 -50.41
N GLN A 37 -9.98 -7.78 -51.70
CA GLN A 37 -9.47 -6.48 -52.16
C GLN A 37 -10.42 -5.33 -51.82
N LEU A 38 -11.73 -5.49 -52.06
CA LEU A 38 -12.75 -4.50 -51.70
C LEU A 38 -12.73 -4.21 -50.19
N ARG A 39 -12.66 -5.26 -49.37
CA ARG A 39 -12.56 -5.12 -47.92
C ARG A 39 -11.29 -4.37 -47.49
N MET A 40 -10.15 -4.67 -48.11
CA MET A 40 -8.89 -3.96 -47.85
C MET A 40 -9.00 -2.47 -48.19
N ARG A 41 -9.56 -2.12 -49.36
CA ARG A 41 -9.77 -0.73 -49.79
C ARG A 41 -10.74 0.01 -48.87
N LEU A 42 -11.85 -0.62 -48.48
CA LEU A 42 -12.82 -0.05 -47.54
C LEU A 42 -12.18 0.24 -46.18
N HIS A 43 -11.40 -0.70 -45.62
CA HIS A 43 -10.69 -0.48 -44.36
C HIS A 43 -9.63 0.61 -44.47
N GLN A 44 -8.92 0.73 -45.60
CA GLN A 44 -7.98 1.82 -45.84
C GLN A 44 -8.71 3.17 -45.92
N GLY A 45 -9.81 3.25 -46.67
CA GLY A 45 -10.64 4.45 -46.77
C GLY A 45 -11.23 4.89 -45.43
N GLU A 46 -11.71 3.93 -44.63
CA GLU A 46 -12.18 4.15 -43.25
C GLU A 46 -11.07 4.75 -42.38
N ARG A 47 -9.86 4.18 -42.42
CA ARG A 47 -8.68 4.70 -41.70
C ARG A 47 -8.28 6.09 -42.14
N GLN A 48 -8.27 6.38 -43.44
CA GLN A 48 -7.94 7.71 -43.95
C GLN A 48 -8.96 8.77 -43.52
N LYS A 49 -10.26 8.46 -43.56
CA LYS A 49 -11.31 9.35 -43.03
C LYS A 49 -11.16 9.54 -41.52
N ALA A 50 -10.84 8.49 -40.77
CA ALA A 50 -10.57 8.59 -39.35
C ALA A 50 -9.35 9.47 -39.05
N ALA A 51 -8.26 9.33 -39.82
CA ALA A 51 -7.04 10.12 -39.65
C ALA A 51 -7.28 11.62 -39.82
N ARG A 52 -8.24 12.01 -40.66
CA ARG A 52 -8.68 13.40 -40.82
C ARG A 52 -9.78 13.84 -39.83
N GLY A 53 -10.29 12.93 -38.99
CA GLY A 53 -11.40 13.21 -38.07
C GLY A 53 -12.80 13.24 -38.72
N GLU A 54 -12.90 12.89 -40.00
CA GLU A 54 -14.15 12.97 -40.79
C GLU A 54 -15.03 11.72 -40.66
N LEU A 55 -14.47 10.60 -40.17
CA LEU A 55 -15.24 9.37 -40.03
C LEU A 55 -16.28 9.54 -38.90
N ARG A 56 -17.56 9.40 -39.25
CA ARG A 56 -18.67 9.54 -38.30
C ARG A 56 -18.71 8.36 -37.34
N LEU A 57 -18.37 8.60 -36.08
CA LEU A 57 -18.38 7.61 -35.00
C LEU A 57 -19.63 7.74 -34.12
N PRO A 58 -20.13 6.66 -33.50
CA PRO A 58 -21.20 6.76 -32.52
C PRO A 58 -20.73 7.56 -31.29
N LEU A 59 -21.44 8.67 -31.02
CA LEU A 59 -21.13 9.56 -29.91
C LEU A 59 -21.79 9.10 -28.59
N PRO A 60 -21.14 9.34 -27.44
CA PRO A 60 -21.74 9.10 -26.14
C PRO A 60 -22.80 10.16 -25.79
N ALA A 61 -23.59 9.94 -24.73
CA ALA A 61 -24.77 10.75 -24.40
C ALA A 61 -24.52 12.26 -24.22
N GLY A 62 -23.33 12.66 -23.74
CA GLY A 62 -22.98 14.08 -23.55
C GLY A 62 -22.53 14.80 -24.83
N LEU A 63 -22.50 14.13 -25.98
CA LEU A 63 -22.07 14.72 -27.24
C LEU A 63 -23.12 14.51 -28.33
N ALA A 64 -23.23 15.46 -29.24
CA ALA A 64 -24.13 15.41 -30.38
C ALA A 64 -23.41 15.86 -31.66
N TYR A 65 -23.93 15.42 -32.81
CA TYR A 65 -23.57 16.03 -34.08
C TYR A 65 -24.52 17.20 -34.32
N ASP A 66 -23.98 18.35 -34.70
CA ASP A 66 -24.79 19.47 -35.17
C ASP A 66 -25.31 19.21 -36.61
N ARG A 67 -25.96 20.22 -37.21
CA ARG A 67 -26.44 20.13 -38.60
C ARG A 67 -25.31 20.08 -39.63
N THR A 68 -24.11 20.56 -39.28
CA THR A 68 -22.94 20.58 -40.16
C THR A 68 -22.13 19.28 -40.10
N GLY A 69 -22.43 18.40 -39.14
CA GLY A 69 -21.69 17.17 -38.89
C GLY A 69 -20.51 17.34 -37.92
N THR A 70 -20.38 18.51 -37.31
CA THR A 70 -19.39 18.81 -36.27
C THR A 70 -19.84 18.27 -34.92
N ILE A 71 -18.90 17.79 -34.10
CA ILE A 71 -19.18 17.30 -32.75
C ILE A 71 -19.32 18.50 -31.80
N ILE A 72 -20.46 18.59 -31.13
CA ILE A 72 -20.76 19.60 -30.12
C ILE A 72 -21.12 18.93 -28.79
N LEU A 73 -21.12 19.70 -27.70
CA LEU A 73 -21.74 19.26 -26.45
C LEU A 73 -23.24 19.03 -26.68
N ASN A 74 -23.83 18.10 -25.92
CA ASN A 74 -25.27 17.87 -26.00
C ASN A 74 -26.01 19.20 -25.69
N PRO A 75 -26.94 19.66 -26.56
CA PRO A 75 -27.65 20.93 -26.34
C PRO A 75 -28.49 20.96 -25.06
N ASP A 76 -28.84 19.81 -24.48
CA ASP A 76 -29.54 19.73 -23.20
C ASP A 76 -28.62 20.15 -22.03
N GLU A 77 -28.96 21.27 -21.39
CA GLU A 77 -28.23 21.83 -20.24
C GLU A 77 -28.19 20.89 -19.04
N GLU A 78 -29.24 20.09 -18.80
CA GLU A 78 -29.27 19.14 -17.68
C GLU A 78 -28.25 18.02 -17.92
N VAL A 79 -28.15 17.54 -19.17
CA VAL A 79 -27.13 16.56 -19.56
C VAL A 79 -25.73 17.15 -19.36
N GLN A 80 -25.49 18.38 -19.80
CA GLN A 80 -24.19 19.02 -19.60
C GLN A 80 -23.83 19.17 -18.11
N ALA A 81 -24.75 19.72 -17.32
CA ALA A 81 -24.58 19.90 -15.88
C ALA A 81 -24.29 18.56 -15.18
N ARG A 82 -24.96 17.48 -15.60
CA ARG A 82 -24.72 16.14 -15.05
C ARG A 82 -23.30 15.65 -15.31
N PHE A 83 -22.77 15.83 -16.51
CA PHE A 83 -21.40 15.42 -16.84
C PHE A 83 -20.36 16.26 -16.09
N HIS A 84 -20.54 17.59 -16.01
CA HIS A 84 -19.68 18.45 -15.19
C HIS A 84 -19.67 18.01 -13.72
N LEU A 85 -20.85 17.70 -13.16
CA LEU A 85 -20.96 17.20 -11.79
C LEU A 85 -20.20 15.87 -11.59
N VAL A 86 -20.31 14.92 -12.53
CA VAL A 86 -19.61 13.64 -12.45
C VAL A 86 -18.10 13.84 -12.40
N PHE A 87 -17.54 14.68 -13.28
CA PHE A 87 -16.10 14.96 -13.30
C PHE A 87 -15.65 15.74 -12.06
N ALA A 88 -16.42 16.74 -11.63
CA ALA A 88 -16.14 17.50 -10.41
C ALA A 88 -16.14 16.60 -9.16
N LYS A 89 -17.14 15.72 -9.02
CA LYS A 89 -17.19 14.77 -7.90
C LYS A 89 -16.14 13.67 -8.01
N PHE A 90 -15.71 13.30 -9.21
CA PHE A 90 -14.57 12.40 -9.35
C PHE A 90 -13.27 13.06 -8.92
N ARG A 91 -13.07 14.35 -9.25
CA ARG A 91 -11.92 15.14 -8.79
C ARG A 91 -11.85 15.19 -7.26
N GLU A 92 -12.99 15.39 -6.61
CA GLU A 92 -13.11 15.42 -5.14
C GLU A 92 -12.97 14.02 -4.49
N LEU A 93 -13.72 13.02 -4.97
CA LEU A 93 -13.87 11.74 -4.29
C LEU A 93 -12.83 10.70 -4.71
N GLN A 94 -12.21 10.89 -5.87
CA GLN A 94 -11.19 10.06 -6.52
C GLN A 94 -11.58 8.58 -6.67
N SER A 95 -12.87 8.26 -6.72
CA SER A 95 -13.35 6.89 -6.85
C SER A 95 -14.70 6.83 -7.57
N ALA A 96 -14.77 6.09 -8.68
CA ALA A 96 -16.00 5.94 -9.47
C ALA A 96 -17.17 5.38 -8.64
N ARG A 97 -16.90 4.45 -7.71
CA ARG A 97 -17.94 3.89 -6.83
C ARG A 97 -18.45 4.91 -5.81
N ARG A 98 -17.60 5.83 -5.34
CA ARG A 98 -18.03 6.92 -4.44
C ARG A 98 -18.87 7.94 -5.19
N VAL A 99 -18.49 8.27 -6.43
CA VAL A 99 -19.29 9.15 -7.32
C VAL A 99 -20.67 8.54 -7.59
N MET A 100 -20.73 7.24 -7.94
CA MET A 100 -22.01 6.54 -8.11
C MET A 100 -22.87 6.62 -6.84
N ARG A 101 -22.30 6.34 -5.66
CA ARG A 101 -23.04 6.43 -4.39
C ARG A 101 -23.51 7.85 -4.07
N TYR A 102 -22.74 8.86 -4.45
CA TYR A 102 -23.14 10.25 -4.29
C TYR A 102 -24.36 10.55 -5.16
N LEU A 103 -24.34 10.15 -6.44
CA LEU A 103 -25.47 10.33 -7.34
C LEU A 103 -26.73 9.60 -6.84
N ASP A 104 -26.57 8.33 -6.46
CA ASP A 104 -27.65 7.48 -5.94
C ASP A 104 -28.31 8.08 -4.69
N ARG A 105 -27.51 8.53 -3.71
CA ARG A 105 -28.00 9.17 -2.48
C ARG A 105 -28.78 10.46 -2.71
N ASN A 106 -28.49 11.17 -3.80
CA ASN A 106 -29.17 12.41 -4.15
C ASN A 106 -30.28 12.20 -5.21
N GLY A 107 -30.62 10.95 -5.55
CA GLY A 107 -31.66 10.65 -6.54
C GLY A 107 -31.30 11.07 -7.98
N LEU A 108 -30.01 11.15 -8.29
CA LEU A 108 -29.51 11.73 -9.53
C LEU A 108 -29.23 10.65 -10.58
N SER A 109 -30.05 10.61 -11.64
CA SER A 109 -29.88 9.71 -12.78
C SER A 109 -28.73 10.13 -13.71
N LEU A 110 -28.23 9.18 -14.51
CA LEU A 110 -27.21 9.42 -15.53
C LEU A 110 -27.79 9.33 -16.94
N PRO A 111 -27.42 10.26 -17.85
CA PRO A 111 -27.80 10.20 -19.25
C PRO A 111 -26.99 9.10 -19.95
N VAL A 112 -27.68 8.20 -20.65
CA VAL A 112 -27.10 7.08 -21.38
C VAL A 112 -27.66 7.07 -22.78
N ARG A 113 -26.78 6.96 -23.78
CA ARG A 113 -27.17 6.74 -25.16
C ARG A 113 -27.05 5.23 -25.46
N PRO A 114 -28.16 4.53 -25.71
CA PRO A 114 -28.11 3.12 -26.07
C PRO A 114 -27.37 2.95 -27.41
N LEU A 115 -26.53 1.92 -27.51
CA LEU A 115 -25.77 1.62 -28.74
C LEU A 115 -26.51 0.63 -29.67
N LEU A 116 -27.65 0.10 -29.22
CA LEU A 116 -28.47 -0.89 -29.92
C LEU A 116 -29.93 -0.43 -29.88
N GLY A 117 -30.64 -0.60 -30.99
CA GLY A 117 -32.05 -0.21 -31.14
C GLY A 117 -32.33 0.52 -32.46
N PRO A 118 -33.60 0.87 -32.74
CA PRO A 118 -33.92 1.73 -33.88
C PRO A 118 -33.24 3.11 -33.72
N SER A 119 -32.66 3.60 -34.82
CA SER A 119 -32.09 4.95 -34.90
C SER A 119 -33.23 5.98 -35.03
N PRO A 120 -33.15 7.17 -34.39
CA PRO A 120 -32.03 7.72 -33.64
C PRO A 120 -31.97 7.23 -32.18
N HIS A 121 -30.75 6.95 -31.70
CA HIS A 121 -30.53 6.58 -30.30
C HIS A 121 -30.64 7.81 -29.39
N GLU A 122 -31.85 8.13 -28.95
CA GLU A 122 -32.10 9.22 -28.01
C GLU A 122 -31.43 8.98 -26.65
N VAL A 123 -31.18 10.07 -25.92
CA VAL A 123 -30.58 10.00 -24.59
C VAL A 123 -31.64 9.57 -23.59
N VAL A 124 -31.35 8.52 -22.83
CA VAL A 124 -32.25 7.97 -21.81
C VAL A 124 -31.60 8.12 -20.44
N TRP A 125 -32.38 8.55 -19.45
CA TRP A 125 -31.94 8.64 -18.07
C TRP A 125 -32.03 7.29 -17.38
N ARG A 126 -30.94 6.85 -16.76
CA ARG A 126 -30.87 5.58 -16.03
C ARG A 126 -30.25 5.75 -14.66
N ALA A 127 -30.62 4.87 -13.74
CA ALA A 127 -30.01 4.81 -12.41
C ALA A 127 -28.47 4.71 -12.52
N PRO A 128 -27.74 5.43 -11.65
CA PRO A 128 -26.30 5.42 -11.66
C PRO A 128 -25.78 4.03 -11.25
N ASP A 129 -24.88 3.46 -12.05
CA ASP A 129 -24.14 2.27 -11.66
C ASP A 129 -22.63 2.53 -11.80
N SER A 130 -21.82 1.69 -11.15
CA SER A 130 -20.37 1.86 -11.18
C SER A 130 -19.78 1.67 -12.58
N ALA A 131 -20.41 0.87 -13.44
CA ALA A 131 -19.92 0.59 -14.79
C ALA A 131 -20.13 1.79 -15.72
N ARG A 132 -21.27 2.47 -15.62
CA ARG A 132 -21.63 3.71 -16.33
C ARG A 132 -20.71 4.83 -15.93
N VAL A 133 -20.49 5.06 -14.63
CA VAL A 133 -19.53 6.08 -14.17
C VAL A 133 -18.14 5.78 -14.70
N LEU A 134 -17.68 4.52 -14.65
CA LEU A 134 -16.38 4.14 -15.23
C LEU A 134 -16.33 4.37 -16.74
N ASN A 135 -17.37 3.98 -17.49
CA ASN A 135 -17.45 4.20 -18.92
C ASN A 135 -17.39 5.69 -19.27
N ILE A 136 -17.99 6.56 -18.44
CA ILE A 136 -17.89 8.01 -18.60
C ILE A 136 -16.45 8.47 -18.39
N LEU A 137 -15.85 8.12 -17.25
CA LEU A 137 -14.50 8.54 -16.89
C LEU A 137 -13.41 7.98 -17.82
N GLN A 138 -13.65 6.83 -18.46
CA GLN A 138 -12.72 6.18 -19.40
C GLN A 138 -12.90 6.61 -20.87
N ASN A 139 -13.92 7.41 -21.19
CA ASN A 139 -14.18 7.78 -22.57
C ASN A 139 -13.41 9.05 -22.97
N PRO A 140 -12.41 8.96 -23.87
CA PRO A 140 -11.60 10.10 -24.30
C PRO A 140 -12.41 11.18 -25.03
N ALA A 141 -13.58 10.83 -25.58
CA ALA A 141 -14.44 11.80 -26.26
C ALA A 141 -14.83 12.97 -25.33
N TYR A 142 -15.03 12.72 -24.02
CA TYR A 142 -15.33 13.82 -23.09
C TYR A 142 -14.16 14.77 -22.84
N ALA A 143 -12.96 14.41 -23.30
CA ALA A 143 -11.76 15.25 -23.26
C ALA A 143 -11.54 16.04 -24.55
N GLY A 144 -12.53 16.07 -25.45
CA GLY A 144 -12.41 16.70 -26.77
C GLY A 144 -11.54 15.92 -27.76
N ALA A 145 -11.23 14.66 -27.47
CA ALA A 145 -10.37 13.83 -28.31
C ALA A 145 -11.18 12.96 -29.27
N TYR A 146 -10.88 13.09 -30.56
CA TYR A 146 -11.36 12.18 -31.59
C TYR A 146 -10.45 10.95 -31.64
N VAL A 147 -11.01 9.76 -31.45
CA VAL A 147 -10.23 8.52 -31.31
C VAL A 147 -10.77 7.40 -32.18
N TYR A 148 -9.89 6.78 -32.96
CA TYR A 148 -10.17 5.58 -33.74
C TYR A 148 -9.20 4.44 -33.40
N GLY A 149 -9.68 3.20 -33.45
CA GLY A 149 -8.84 2.02 -33.17
C GLY A 149 -8.71 1.63 -31.69
N ARG A 150 -9.61 2.06 -30.81
CA ARG A 150 -9.59 1.70 -29.35
C ARG A 150 -9.68 0.19 -29.07
N ARG A 151 -10.10 -0.59 -30.05
CA ARG A 151 -10.34 -2.02 -29.94
C ARG A 151 -9.86 -2.71 -31.22
N GLN A 152 -9.18 -3.83 -31.06
CA GLN A 152 -8.69 -4.63 -32.18
C GLN A 152 -9.13 -6.08 -32.02
N LYS A 153 -9.40 -6.76 -33.14
CA LYS A 153 -9.64 -8.20 -33.15
C LYS A 153 -8.31 -8.93 -33.00
N ASP A 154 -8.23 -9.80 -32.01
CA ASP A 154 -7.11 -10.68 -31.71
C ASP A 154 -7.50 -12.13 -32.08
N PRO A 155 -6.97 -12.68 -33.18
CA PRO A 155 -7.26 -14.04 -33.63
C PRO A 155 -6.91 -15.11 -32.58
N SER A 156 -5.92 -14.86 -31.72
CA SER A 156 -5.49 -15.82 -30.69
C SER A 156 -6.53 -16.02 -29.57
N ARG A 157 -7.48 -15.09 -29.43
CA ARG A 157 -8.56 -15.14 -28.43
C ARG A 157 -9.90 -15.59 -29.00
N CYS A 158 -9.96 -15.90 -30.30
CA CYS A 158 -11.15 -16.49 -30.92
C CYS A 158 -11.21 -17.98 -30.59
N ARG A 159 -12.23 -18.41 -29.85
CA ARG A 159 -12.54 -19.85 -29.68
C ARG A 159 -13.28 -20.36 -30.92
N PRO A 160 -13.18 -21.66 -31.28
CA PRO A 160 -13.99 -22.25 -32.35
C PRO A 160 -15.48 -22.01 -32.06
N GLY A 161 -16.17 -21.32 -32.96
CA GLY A 161 -17.58 -20.94 -32.81
C GLY A 161 -17.87 -19.56 -32.21
N SER A 162 -16.86 -18.78 -31.80
CA SER A 162 -17.05 -17.41 -31.30
C SER A 162 -16.24 -16.38 -32.09
N LEU A 163 -16.93 -15.46 -32.77
CA LEU A 163 -16.37 -14.36 -33.56
C LEU A 163 -15.87 -13.16 -32.72
N THR A 164 -15.75 -13.31 -31.39
CA THR A 164 -15.64 -12.18 -30.45
C THR A 164 -14.31 -12.10 -29.69
N GLY A 165 -13.18 -12.33 -30.35
CA GLY A 165 -11.85 -12.06 -29.78
C GLY A 165 -11.44 -10.58 -29.85
N THR A 166 -12.22 -9.63 -29.30
CA THR A 166 -11.85 -8.20 -29.35
C THR A 166 -11.14 -7.73 -28.07
N VAL A 167 -9.96 -7.13 -28.21
CA VAL A 167 -9.12 -6.64 -27.11
C VAL A 167 -9.09 -5.10 -27.11
N LYS A 168 -9.00 -4.49 -25.92
CA LYS A 168 -8.77 -3.05 -25.76
C LYS A 168 -7.31 -2.75 -26.08
N VAL A 169 -7.09 -1.74 -26.92
CA VAL A 169 -5.75 -1.27 -27.30
C VAL A 169 -5.30 -0.20 -26.30
N ALA A 170 -4.02 -0.20 -25.93
CA ALA A 170 -3.45 0.82 -25.05
C ALA A 170 -3.53 2.20 -25.71
N ILE A 171 -3.59 3.27 -24.90
CA ILE A 171 -3.81 4.63 -25.40
C ILE A 171 -2.72 5.04 -26.41
N ALA A 172 -1.47 4.67 -26.14
CA ALA A 172 -0.32 4.97 -26.99
C ALA A 172 -0.38 4.28 -28.37
N ASP A 173 -1.10 3.16 -28.47
CA ASP A 173 -1.19 2.34 -29.68
C ASP A 173 -2.49 2.59 -30.47
N TRP A 174 -3.24 3.63 -30.12
CA TRP A 174 -4.43 3.99 -30.87
C TRP A 174 -4.05 4.47 -32.28
N ALA A 175 -4.74 3.92 -33.29
CA ALA A 175 -4.45 4.22 -34.69
C ALA A 175 -4.62 5.71 -35.03
N VAL A 176 -5.60 6.37 -34.40
CA VAL A 176 -5.78 7.82 -34.51
C VAL A 176 -6.20 8.37 -33.15
N CYS A 177 -5.52 9.42 -32.71
CA CYS A 177 -5.90 10.21 -31.54
C CYS A 177 -5.64 11.69 -31.83
N LEU A 178 -6.70 12.42 -32.20
CA LEU A 178 -6.63 13.86 -32.44
C LEU A 178 -7.12 14.57 -31.19
N HIS A 179 -6.23 15.29 -30.51
CA HIS A 179 -6.59 16.09 -29.34
C HIS A 179 -7.29 17.39 -29.77
N ALA A 180 -8.18 17.90 -28.91
CA ALA A 180 -8.93 19.14 -29.15
C ALA A 180 -9.67 19.19 -30.50
N ALA A 181 -10.12 18.04 -31.00
CA ALA A 181 -10.89 17.92 -32.23
C ALA A 181 -12.31 18.50 -32.09
N HIS A 182 -12.83 18.59 -30.87
CA HIS A 182 -14.12 19.17 -30.55
C HIS A 182 -14.18 19.62 -29.08
N PRO A 183 -15.21 20.39 -28.66
CA PRO A 183 -15.39 20.74 -27.26
C PRO A 183 -15.52 19.51 -26.36
N GLY A 184 -14.80 19.51 -25.24
CA GLY A 184 -14.85 18.49 -24.20
C GLY A 184 -15.35 19.05 -22.87
N TYR A 185 -15.84 18.17 -21.99
CA TYR A 185 -16.20 18.52 -20.61
C TYR A 185 -14.98 18.70 -19.70
N ILE A 186 -13.86 18.08 -20.08
CA ILE A 186 -12.56 18.14 -19.39
C ILE A 186 -11.44 18.32 -20.41
N SER A 187 -10.25 18.73 -19.95
CA SER A 187 -9.06 18.78 -20.81
C SER A 187 -8.46 17.38 -21.01
N TRP A 188 -7.63 17.23 -22.05
CA TRP A 188 -6.87 15.99 -22.29
C TRP A 188 -5.95 15.63 -21.11
N GLU A 189 -5.30 16.63 -20.53
CA GLU A 189 -4.44 16.46 -19.35
C GLU A 189 -5.24 15.94 -18.15
N GLU A 190 -6.41 16.52 -17.89
CA GLU A 190 -7.29 16.04 -16.82
C GLU A 190 -7.78 14.61 -17.09
N PHE A 191 -8.07 14.26 -18.34
CA PHE A 191 -8.43 12.89 -18.72
C PHE A 191 -7.31 11.90 -18.43
N MET A 192 -6.07 12.22 -18.80
CA MET A 192 -4.90 11.38 -18.52
C MET A 192 -4.64 11.24 -17.01
N ALA A 193 -4.74 12.34 -16.26
CA ALA A 193 -4.68 12.31 -14.81
C ALA A 193 -5.77 11.42 -14.20
N ASN A 194 -6.99 11.47 -14.74
CA ASN A 194 -8.10 10.61 -14.33
C ASN A 194 -7.86 9.13 -14.68
N GLN A 195 -7.27 8.82 -15.84
CA GLN A 195 -6.87 7.44 -16.18
C GLN A 195 -5.82 6.90 -15.21
N GLY A 196 -4.81 7.71 -14.87
CA GLY A 196 -3.80 7.36 -13.86
C GLY A 196 -4.45 7.04 -12.51
N ARG A 197 -5.32 7.92 -12.01
CA ARG A 197 -6.09 7.70 -10.76
C ARG A 197 -6.92 6.42 -10.82
N LEU A 198 -7.60 6.15 -11.94
CA LEU A 198 -8.38 4.93 -12.10
C LEU A 198 -7.52 3.66 -12.11
N ALA A 199 -6.35 3.71 -12.74
CA ALA A 199 -5.39 2.61 -12.74
C ALA A 199 -4.85 2.35 -11.32
N ASP A 200 -4.45 3.40 -10.60
CA ASP A 200 -3.95 3.30 -9.22
C ASP A 200 -4.99 2.81 -8.23
N ASN A 201 -6.26 3.08 -8.50
CA ASN A 201 -7.38 2.60 -7.70
C ASN A 201 -7.57 1.08 -7.81
N VAL A 202 -7.11 0.45 -8.89
CA VAL A 202 -7.18 -1.00 -9.07
C VAL A 202 -6.18 -1.66 -8.14
N CYS A 203 -6.70 -2.48 -7.24
CA CYS A 203 -5.88 -3.21 -6.26
C CYS A 203 -5.20 -4.41 -6.92
N ARG A 204 -4.14 -4.18 -7.70
CA ARG A 204 -3.32 -5.24 -8.30
C ARG A 204 -1.90 -5.17 -7.73
N TYR A 205 -1.70 -5.85 -6.59
CA TYR A 205 -0.43 -5.87 -5.86
C TYR A 205 0.73 -6.39 -6.71
N GLU A 206 0.48 -7.35 -7.61
CA GLU A 206 1.45 -7.91 -8.56
C GLU A 206 1.99 -6.87 -9.56
N ALA A 207 1.17 -5.89 -9.93
CA ALA A 207 1.55 -4.82 -10.85
C ALA A 207 2.05 -3.55 -10.12
N GLY A 208 2.30 -3.64 -8.81
CA GLY A 208 2.83 -2.51 -8.04
C GLY A 208 1.82 -1.41 -7.72
N HIS A 209 0.52 -1.61 -7.93
CA HIS A 209 -0.50 -0.61 -7.60
C HIS A 209 -0.93 -0.64 -6.14
N SER A 210 -1.06 0.53 -5.53
CA SER A 210 -1.42 0.70 -4.12
C SER A 210 -2.92 0.52 -3.83
N GLY A 211 -3.78 0.60 -4.85
CA GLY A 211 -5.25 0.53 -4.71
C GLY A 211 -5.83 1.74 -3.97
N VAL A 212 -7.16 1.88 -3.91
CA VAL A 212 -7.81 2.92 -3.09
C VAL A 212 -7.59 2.65 -1.58
N PRO A 213 -7.25 3.66 -0.75
CA PRO A 213 -7.33 3.55 0.71
C PRO A 213 -8.73 3.13 1.19
N ARG A 214 -8.83 2.00 1.89
CA ARG A 214 -10.11 1.46 2.38
C ARG A 214 -10.25 1.62 3.89
N LYS A 215 -11.48 1.44 4.40
CA LYS A 215 -11.88 1.63 5.80
C LYS A 215 -11.21 0.71 6.84
N GLY A 216 -10.52 -0.34 6.44
CA GLY A 216 -9.93 -1.29 7.40
C GLY A 216 -8.78 -0.69 8.21
N ALA A 217 -8.43 -1.28 9.35
CA ALA A 217 -7.45 -0.71 10.28
C ALA A 217 -5.99 -0.72 9.81
N ALA A 218 -5.59 -1.59 8.87
CA ALA A 218 -4.19 -1.69 8.43
C ALA A 218 -3.69 -0.42 7.72
N LEU A 219 -2.77 0.32 8.34
CA LEU A 219 -2.27 1.61 7.88
C LEU A 219 -1.42 1.50 6.61
N LEU A 220 -0.58 0.47 6.50
CA LEU A 220 0.31 0.24 5.35
C LEU A 220 -0.37 -0.50 4.20
N GLN A 221 -1.71 -0.55 4.19
CA GLN A 221 -2.48 -1.10 3.07
C GLN A 221 -1.95 -0.51 1.75
N GLY A 222 -1.60 -1.37 0.80
CA GLY A 222 -1.18 -0.93 -0.53
C GLY A 222 0.27 -0.47 -0.63
N ILE A 223 0.94 -0.13 0.47
CA ILE A 223 2.32 0.39 0.46
C ILE A 223 3.33 -0.50 1.19
N ALA A 224 2.88 -1.57 1.86
CA ALA A 224 3.76 -2.59 2.41
C ALA A 224 4.40 -3.44 1.30
N VAL A 225 5.72 -3.59 1.34
CA VAL A 225 6.54 -4.37 0.40
C VAL A 225 7.32 -5.44 1.15
N CYS A 226 7.45 -6.62 0.58
CA CYS A 226 8.20 -7.73 1.16
C CYS A 226 9.72 -7.48 0.98
N GLY A 227 10.47 -7.38 2.08
CA GLY A 227 11.93 -7.22 2.04
C GLY A 227 12.72 -8.42 1.51
N ARG A 228 12.06 -9.59 1.34
CA ARG A 228 12.69 -10.81 0.80
C ARG A 228 12.58 -10.94 -0.71
N CYS A 229 11.42 -10.60 -1.28
CA CYS A 229 11.14 -10.80 -2.72
C CYS A 229 10.77 -9.51 -3.47
N GLY A 230 10.74 -8.35 -2.79
CA GLY A 230 10.45 -7.05 -3.38
C GLY A 230 8.99 -6.83 -3.80
N ARG A 231 8.08 -7.79 -3.57
CA ARG A 231 6.68 -7.67 -3.99
C ARG A 231 5.82 -7.00 -2.94
N ARG A 232 4.83 -6.21 -3.39
CA ARG A 232 3.81 -5.64 -2.50
C ARG A 232 3.04 -6.73 -1.76
N MET A 233 2.82 -6.51 -0.48
CA MET A 233 2.16 -7.45 0.41
C MET A 233 0.64 -7.27 0.35
N SER A 234 -0.08 -8.38 0.24
CA SER A 234 -1.53 -8.39 0.44
C SER A 234 -1.85 -8.25 1.93
N MET A 235 -3.12 -8.05 2.26
CA MET A 235 -3.58 -7.99 3.65
C MET A 235 -4.64 -9.05 3.93
N ARG A 236 -4.65 -9.55 5.15
CA ARG A 236 -5.71 -10.40 5.72
C ARG A 236 -6.06 -9.87 7.11
N TYR A 237 -7.31 -9.99 7.50
CA TYR A 237 -7.74 -9.75 8.87
C TYR A 237 -7.99 -11.09 9.56
N THR A 238 -7.60 -11.18 10.83
CA THR A 238 -7.70 -12.40 11.65
C THR A 238 -8.36 -12.09 12.99
N GLY A 239 -8.71 -13.14 13.74
CA GLY A 239 -9.43 -13.04 15.01
C GLY A 239 -10.95 -13.08 14.86
N PRO A 240 -11.70 -13.17 15.97
CA PRO A 240 -13.15 -13.42 15.97
C PRO A 240 -13.97 -12.38 15.20
N HIS A 241 -13.58 -11.10 15.27
CA HIS A 241 -14.27 -10.01 14.58
C HIS A 241 -13.43 -9.37 13.46
N ALA A 242 -12.38 -10.08 13.00
CA ALA A 242 -11.46 -9.57 11.97
C ALA A 242 -10.73 -8.28 12.39
N ASP A 243 -10.36 -8.14 13.67
CA ASP A 243 -9.72 -6.93 14.20
C ASP A 243 -8.19 -6.91 14.03
N TYR A 244 -7.58 -8.05 13.70
CA TYR A 244 -6.12 -8.20 13.68
C TYR A 244 -5.57 -8.26 12.25
N PRO A 245 -5.17 -7.11 11.68
CA PRO A 245 -4.57 -7.07 10.35
C PRO A 245 -3.20 -7.76 10.29
N VAL A 246 -2.97 -8.44 9.17
CA VAL A 246 -1.74 -9.17 8.84
C VAL A 246 -1.36 -8.86 7.41
N TYR A 247 -0.12 -8.39 7.19
CA TYR A 247 0.47 -8.25 5.87
C TYR A 247 1.01 -9.61 5.43
N CYS A 248 0.53 -10.15 4.31
CA CYS A 248 0.90 -11.45 3.79
C CYS A 248 1.59 -11.30 2.43
N CYS A 249 2.83 -11.75 2.33
CA CYS A 249 3.49 -11.91 1.04
C CYS A 249 3.12 -13.27 0.44
N ARG A 250 2.40 -13.25 -0.69
CA ARG A 250 1.89 -14.45 -1.37
C ARG A 250 2.75 -14.92 -2.55
N SER A 251 3.83 -14.21 -2.86
CA SER A 251 4.73 -14.50 -4.00
C SER A 251 5.02 -15.98 -4.22
N ASP A 252 5.56 -16.65 -3.19
CA ASP A 252 5.99 -18.05 -3.29
C ASP A 252 4.79 -19.01 -3.41
N ARG A 253 3.63 -18.64 -2.85
CA ARG A 253 2.40 -19.41 -2.98
C ARG A 253 1.81 -19.30 -4.38
N ASP A 254 1.72 -18.07 -4.90
CA ASP A 254 1.06 -17.81 -6.18
C ASP A 254 1.89 -18.34 -7.37
N GLN A 255 3.22 -18.40 -7.22
CA GLN A 255 4.10 -18.90 -8.29
C GLN A 255 4.46 -20.38 -8.19
N GLN A 256 4.61 -20.91 -6.98
CA GLN A 256 5.17 -22.25 -6.76
C GLN A 256 4.21 -23.17 -5.99
N GLY A 257 3.00 -22.70 -5.64
CA GLY A 257 2.04 -23.46 -4.83
C GLY A 257 2.49 -23.68 -3.38
N SER A 258 3.54 -23.00 -2.93
CA SER A 258 4.19 -23.23 -1.64
C SER A 258 3.55 -22.46 -0.47
N ALA A 259 4.15 -22.54 0.72
CA ALA A 259 3.76 -21.72 1.86
C ALA A 259 3.97 -20.22 1.59
N LEU A 260 3.39 -19.35 2.41
CA LEU A 260 3.58 -17.90 2.25
C LEU A 260 5.05 -17.52 2.46
N CYS A 261 5.56 -16.60 1.64
CA CYS A 261 6.94 -16.13 1.72
C CYS A 261 7.26 -15.57 3.11
N GLN A 262 6.36 -14.70 3.62
CA GLN A 262 6.32 -14.24 5.00
C GLN A 262 4.97 -13.59 5.33
N GLU A 263 4.67 -13.49 6.63
CA GLU A 263 3.51 -12.79 7.18
C GLU A 263 3.92 -11.87 8.33
N VAL A 264 3.48 -10.62 8.33
CA VAL A 264 3.82 -9.63 9.36
C VAL A 264 2.54 -9.15 10.04
N ARG A 265 2.49 -9.24 11.37
CA ARG A 265 1.38 -8.70 12.17
C ARG A 265 1.44 -7.18 12.15
N ALA A 266 0.36 -6.53 11.69
CA ALA A 266 0.40 -5.12 11.35
C ALA A 266 0.45 -4.19 12.57
N LEU A 267 -0.34 -4.46 13.62
CA LEU A 267 -0.58 -3.49 14.71
C LEU A 267 0.69 -2.84 15.32
N ALA A 268 1.71 -3.64 15.66
CA ALA A 268 2.93 -3.11 16.27
C ALA A 268 3.79 -2.31 15.27
N VAL A 269 3.83 -2.75 14.02
CA VAL A 269 4.52 -2.05 12.93
C VAL A 269 3.80 -0.74 12.61
N ASP A 270 2.48 -0.81 12.39
CA ASP A 270 1.62 0.33 12.09
C ASP A 270 1.74 1.40 13.18
N ALA A 271 1.68 1.01 14.46
CA ALA A 271 1.82 1.95 15.58
C ALA A 271 3.22 2.59 15.70
N LEU A 272 4.28 1.91 15.25
CA LEU A 272 5.61 2.51 15.22
C LEU A 272 5.79 3.43 14.01
N VAL A 273 5.30 3.03 12.82
CA VAL A 273 5.30 3.90 11.64
C VAL A 273 4.48 5.16 11.88
N GLU A 274 3.32 5.02 12.51
CA GLU A 274 2.48 6.16 12.91
C GLU A 274 3.26 7.16 13.77
N ARG A 275 3.95 6.69 14.81
CA ARG A 275 4.80 7.54 15.64
C ARG A 275 5.91 8.21 14.84
N ILE A 276 6.68 7.45 14.05
CA ILE A 276 7.76 7.99 13.22
C ILE A 276 7.27 9.10 12.28
N VAL A 277 6.09 8.92 11.68
CA VAL A 277 5.52 9.92 10.75
C VAL A 277 5.05 11.15 11.49
N LEU A 278 4.40 10.99 12.64
CA LEU A 278 3.98 12.14 13.45
C LEU A 278 5.18 12.90 13.99
N ASP A 279 6.22 12.20 14.46
CA ASP A 279 7.46 12.80 14.97
C ASP A 279 8.23 13.54 13.87
N ALA A 280 8.24 13.00 12.64
CA ALA A 280 8.88 13.64 11.48
C ALA A 280 8.14 14.90 11.00
N LEU A 281 6.87 15.09 11.39
CA LEU A 281 6.02 16.21 10.99
C LEU A 281 5.74 17.19 12.15
N VAL A 282 6.51 17.09 13.23
CA VAL A 282 6.47 18.06 14.34
C VAL A 282 6.97 19.44 13.84
N PRO A 283 6.36 20.55 14.28
CA PRO A 283 6.70 21.91 13.82
C PRO A 283 8.19 22.23 13.85
N ASP A 284 8.90 21.85 14.91
CA ASP A 284 10.34 22.11 15.06
C ASP A 284 11.16 21.45 13.94
N GLN A 285 10.78 20.24 13.51
CA GLN A 285 11.43 19.55 12.39
C GLN A 285 11.11 20.21 11.06
N ILE A 286 9.86 20.70 10.91
CA ILE A 286 9.44 21.47 9.74
C ILE A 286 10.23 22.79 9.66
N GLU A 287 10.45 23.46 10.78
CA GLU A 287 11.23 24.71 10.82
C GLU A 287 12.68 24.50 10.40
N ILE A 288 13.35 23.44 10.91
CA ILE A 288 14.72 23.08 10.50
C ILE A 288 14.79 22.78 9.00
N ALA A 289 13.80 22.05 8.48
CA ALA A 289 13.70 21.76 7.05
C ALA A 289 13.47 23.03 6.21
N LEU A 290 12.60 23.93 6.67
CA LEU A 290 12.33 25.22 6.02
C LEU A 290 13.53 26.17 6.05
N ALA A 291 14.29 26.20 7.14
CA ALA A 291 15.52 26.98 7.25
C ALA A 291 16.58 26.50 6.24
N THR A 292 16.72 25.18 6.09
CA THR A 292 17.60 24.59 5.08
C THR A 292 17.11 24.91 3.66
N ALA A 293 15.80 24.83 3.40
CA ALA A 293 15.20 25.20 2.12
C ALA A 293 15.36 26.71 1.80
N GLY A 294 15.44 27.57 2.81
CA GLY A 294 15.64 29.01 2.65
C GLY A 294 16.95 29.37 1.93
N GLN A 295 18.01 28.57 2.08
CA GLN A 295 19.27 28.77 1.35
C GLN A 295 19.10 28.52 -0.15
N LEU A 296 18.44 27.42 -0.51
CA LEU A 296 18.13 27.08 -1.91
C LEU A 296 17.21 28.12 -2.56
N GLU A 297 16.26 28.66 -1.82
CA GLU A 297 15.42 29.75 -2.33
C GLU A 297 16.20 31.03 -2.61
N GLN A 298 17.21 31.33 -1.79
CA GLN A 298 18.02 32.52 -1.99
C GLN A 298 18.88 32.39 -3.25
N GLU A 299 19.41 31.20 -3.51
CA GLU A 299 20.08 30.85 -4.77
C GLU A 299 19.11 30.93 -5.97
N ASN A 300 17.91 30.35 -5.89
CA ASN A 300 16.91 30.45 -6.96
C ASN A 300 16.48 31.90 -7.24
N ARG A 301 16.33 32.74 -6.20
CA ARG A 301 16.06 34.17 -6.37
C ARG A 301 17.22 34.93 -7.01
N GLN A 302 18.45 34.46 -6.86
CA GLN A 302 19.60 35.02 -7.59
C GLN A 302 19.59 34.56 -9.05
N LEU A 303 19.29 33.28 -9.31
CA LEU A 303 19.18 32.73 -10.67
C LEU A 303 18.02 33.36 -11.47
N GLU A 304 16.84 33.53 -10.88
CA GLU A 304 15.71 34.23 -11.51
C GLU A 304 16.10 35.66 -11.90
N ARG A 305 16.84 36.37 -11.02
CA ARG A 305 17.37 37.70 -11.33
C ARG A 305 18.37 37.67 -12.49
N GLN A 306 19.26 36.68 -12.55
CA GLN A 306 20.18 36.51 -13.68
C GLN A 306 19.45 36.24 -15.00
N TRP A 307 18.41 35.40 -14.97
CA TRP A 307 17.56 35.15 -16.14
C TRP A 307 16.81 36.40 -16.59
N ALA A 308 16.21 37.15 -15.67
CA ALA A 308 15.52 38.40 -15.96
C ALA A 308 16.44 39.42 -16.65
N LEU A 309 17.66 39.61 -16.10
CA LEU A 309 18.67 40.50 -16.69
C LEU A 309 19.12 40.02 -18.09
N ARG A 310 19.21 38.71 -18.30
CA ARG A 310 19.58 38.14 -19.61
C ARG A 310 18.50 38.37 -20.67
N VAL A 311 17.22 38.20 -20.30
CA VAL A 311 16.08 38.53 -21.17
C VAL A 311 16.06 40.02 -21.49
N GLU A 312 16.23 40.87 -20.47
CA GLU A 312 16.27 42.33 -20.64
C GLU A 312 17.39 42.77 -21.58
N ARG A 313 18.60 42.23 -21.43
CA ARG A 313 19.72 42.49 -22.34
C ARG A 313 19.40 42.08 -23.78
N ALA A 314 18.84 40.88 -23.98
CA ALA A 314 18.49 40.41 -25.33
C ALA A 314 17.44 41.33 -25.98
N ARG A 315 16.42 41.73 -25.22
CA ARG A 315 15.39 42.68 -25.69
C ARG A 315 15.97 44.04 -26.02
N TYR A 316 16.89 44.54 -25.19
CA TYR A 316 17.59 45.80 -25.45
C TYR A 316 18.43 45.75 -26.74
N GLU A 317 19.16 44.66 -26.97
CA GLU A 317 19.95 44.48 -28.19
C GLU A 317 19.06 44.38 -29.45
N ALA A 318 17.91 43.73 -29.37
CA ALA A 318 16.93 43.67 -30.46
C ALA A 318 16.30 45.05 -30.74
N GLU A 319 15.95 45.79 -29.70
CA GLU A 319 15.41 47.16 -29.83
C GLU A 319 16.45 48.12 -30.41
N ARG A 320 17.73 47.98 -30.04
CA ARG A 320 18.83 48.75 -30.64
C ARG A 320 18.97 48.44 -32.13
N ALA A 321 18.90 47.17 -32.53
CA ALA A 321 18.96 46.77 -33.93
C ALA A 321 17.75 47.30 -34.74
N ARG A 322 16.55 47.28 -34.15
CA ARG A 322 15.35 47.88 -34.73
C ARG A 322 15.52 49.36 -35.03
N ARG A 323 16.03 50.15 -34.06
CA ARG A 323 16.30 51.58 -34.24
C ARG A 323 17.31 51.88 -35.34
N GLN A 324 18.30 51.00 -35.53
CA GLN A 324 19.28 51.14 -36.62
C GLN A 324 18.65 50.87 -37.98
N TYR A 325 17.75 49.89 -38.07
CA TYR A 325 16.98 49.62 -39.29
C TYR A 325 16.02 50.77 -39.62
N ASP A 326 15.25 51.26 -38.64
CA ASP A 326 14.28 52.34 -38.81
C ASP A 326 14.94 53.67 -39.26
N ALA A 327 16.23 53.87 -38.97
CA ALA A 327 16.98 55.07 -39.33
C ALA A 327 17.58 55.04 -40.75
N VAL A 328 17.46 53.93 -41.49
CA VAL A 328 18.02 53.82 -42.85
C VAL A 328 17.06 54.37 -43.90
N GLU A 329 17.58 55.24 -44.76
CA GLU A 329 16.87 55.77 -45.93
C GLU A 329 16.50 54.65 -46.93
N PRO A 330 15.28 54.65 -47.51
CA PRO A 330 14.79 53.59 -48.40
C PRO A 330 15.66 53.32 -49.63
N GLU A 331 16.42 54.32 -50.07
CA GLU A 331 17.32 54.27 -51.23
C GLU A 331 18.53 53.34 -50.98
N ASN A 332 18.94 53.16 -49.72
CA ASN A 332 20.08 52.32 -49.32
C ASN A 332 19.67 50.84 -49.14
N ARG A 333 19.11 50.25 -50.20
CA ARG A 333 18.43 48.94 -50.18
C ARG A 333 19.30 47.77 -49.70
N LEU A 334 20.61 47.80 -49.98
CA LEU A 334 21.56 46.78 -49.51
C LEU A 334 21.83 46.90 -48.00
N VAL A 335 21.95 48.12 -47.48
CA VAL A 335 22.17 48.39 -46.06
C VAL A 335 20.91 48.03 -45.27
N ALA A 336 19.73 48.41 -45.75
CA ALA A 336 18.44 48.06 -45.16
C ALA A 336 18.29 46.53 -45.00
N ARG A 337 18.56 45.75 -46.06
CA ARG A 337 18.54 44.26 -45.99
C ARG A 337 19.52 43.68 -44.98
N SER A 338 20.69 44.29 -44.82
CA SER A 338 21.69 43.82 -43.85
C SER A 338 21.27 44.08 -42.40
N LEU A 339 20.68 45.24 -42.13
CA LEU A 339 20.18 45.61 -40.81
C LEU A 339 18.88 44.87 -40.46
N GLU A 340 18.03 44.60 -41.44
CA GLU A 340 16.84 43.75 -41.30
C GLU A 340 17.26 42.33 -40.85
N ARG A 341 18.23 41.70 -41.52
CA ARG A 341 18.77 40.40 -41.08
C ARG A 341 19.37 40.46 -39.68
N ALA A 342 20.14 41.51 -39.37
CA ALA A 342 20.72 41.68 -38.04
C ALA A 342 19.63 41.83 -36.96
N TRP A 343 18.53 42.51 -37.27
CA TRP A 343 17.38 42.62 -36.38
C TRP A 343 16.63 41.28 -36.22
N GLU A 344 16.36 40.56 -37.31
CA GLU A 344 15.79 39.21 -37.26
C GLU A 344 16.63 38.26 -36.40
N ASP A 345 17.96 38.29 -36.55
CA ASP A 345 18.86 37.46 -35.76
C ASP A 345 18.78 37.81 -34.27
N LYS A 346 18.67 39.10 -33.91
CA LYS A 346 18.46 39.53 -32.52
C LYS A 346 17.09 39.13 -31.98
N LEU A 347 16.03 39.17 -32.79
CA LEU A 347 14.70 38.67 -32.40
C LEU A 347 14.70 37.16 -32.13
N ARG A 348 15.40 36.37 -32.96
CA ARG A 348 15.59 34.93 -32.70
C ARG A 348 16.33 34.67 -31.39
N VAL A 349 17.32 35.50 -31.04
CA VAL A 349 18.03 35.40 -29.75
C VAL A 349 17.09 35.70 -28.58
N VAL A 350 16.23 36.72 -28.69
CA VAL A 350 15.20 37.02 -27.66
C VAL A 350 14.29 35.81 -27.46
N GLU A 351 13.73 35.28 -28.54
CA GLU A 351 12.84 34.12 -28.49
C GLU A 351 13.54 32.90 -27.87
N ALA A 352 14.78 32.63 -28.26
CA ALA A 352 15.56 31.52 -27.70
C ALA A 352 15.81 31.67 -26.20
N VAL A 353 16.14 32.89 -25.72
CA VAL A 353 16.38 33.15 -24.29
C VAL A 353 15.09 33.08 -23.49
N GLU A 354 13.97 33.59 -24.02
CA GLU A 354 12.66 33.49 -23.38
C GLU A 354 12.17 32.04 -23.28
N GLN A 355 12.36 31.24 -24.33
CA GLN A 355 12.05 29.81 -24.29
C GLN A 355 12.93 29.07 -23.27
N GLN A 356 14.22 29.40 -23.17
CA GLN A 356 15.11 28.82 -22.16
C GLN A 356 14.69 29.21 -20.74
N HIS A 357 14.35 30.47 -20.50
CA HIS A 357 13.85 30.95 -19.21
C HIS A 357 12.52 30.28 -18.83
N ALA A 358 11.58 30.15 -19.78
CA ALA A 358 10.33 29.45 -19.56
C ALA A 358 10.54 27.96 -19.25
N ARG A 359 11.48 27.29 -19.94
CA ARG A 359 11.84 25.89 -19.66
C ARG A 359 12.48 25.74 -18.28
N TRP A 360 13.41 26.63 -17.91
CA TRP A 360 14.03 26.62 -16.59
C TRP A 360 12.98 26.84 -15.49
N ARG A 361 12.11 27.85 -15.64
CA ARG A 361 11.02 28.14 -14.70
C ARG A 361 10.02 26.98 -14.58
N ALA A 362 9.76 26.26 -15.67
CA ALA A 362 8.89 25.08 -15.66
C ALA A 362 9.53 23.84 -15.00
N GLN A 363 10.86 23.78 -14.91
CA GLN A 363 11.60 22.67 -14.32
C GLN A 363 11.94 22.89 -12.83
N GLU A 364 11.81 24.12 -12.33
CA GLU A 364 12.23 24.48 -10.98
C GLU A 364 11.15 24.19 -9.93
N PRO A 365 11.51 23.66 -8.74
CA PRO A 365 10.54 23.42 -7.68
C PRO A 365 9.90 24.71 -7.17
N LEU A 366 8.60 24.63 -6.88
CA LEU A 366 7.78 25.69 -6.27
C LEU A 366 8.54 26.39 -5.12
N LEU A 367 8.75 27.70 -5.25
CA LEU A 367 9.26 28.55 -4.18
C LEU A 367 8.23 28.57 -3.04
N ILE A 368 8.63 28.18 -1.83
CA ILE A 368 7.74 28.17 -0.66
C ILE A 368 7.68 29.59 -0.08
N GLY A 369 6.61 30.30 -0.41
CA GLY A 369 6.36 31.65 0.08
C GLY A 369 6.11 31.71 1.61
N PRO A 370 6.15 32.89 2.23
CA PRO A 370 5.94 33.05 3.67
C PRO A 370 4.55 32.55 4.12
N THR A 371 3.52 32.73 3.30
CA THR A 371 2.17 32.22 3.58
C THR A 371 2.11 30.69 3.58
N GLU A 372 2.84 30.06 2.66
CA GLU A 372 2.90 28.60 2.56
C GLU A 372 3.71 28.01 3.71
N ARG A 373 4.79 28.69 4.14
CA ARG A 373 5.53 28.33 5.35
C ARG A 373 4.66 28.37 6.60
N ALA A 374 3.92 29.46 6.80
CA ALA A 374 2.98 29.58 7.92
C ALA A 374 1.89 28.49 7.84
N GLY A 375 1.41 28.17 6.65
CA GLY A 375 0.48 27.06 6.42
C GLY A 375 1.07 25.69 6.79
N LEU A 376 2.33 25.43 6.44
CA LEU A 376 3.03 24.19 6.78
C LEU A 376 3.27 24.05 8.29
N GLN A 377 3.64 25.13 8.98
CA GLN A 377 3.79 25.15 10.44
C GLN A 377 2.45 24.86 11.13
N ALA A 378 1.39 25.57 10.74
CA ALA A 378 0.05 25.33 11.28
C ALA A 378 -0.43 23.90 11.00
N LEU A 379 -0.06 23.32 9.85
CA LEU A 379 -0.38 21.93 9.53
C LEU A 379 0.36 20.96 10.47
N GLY A 380 1.65 21.18 10.73
CA GLY A 380 2.44 20.38 11.68
C GLY A 380 1.84 20.39 13.08
N GLU A 381 1.46 21.56 13.59
CA GLU A 381 0.85 21.71 14.92
C GLU A 381 -0.49 20.97 15.03
N ASN A 382 -1.31 21.06 13.99
CA ASN A 382 -2.66 20.49 14.00
C ASN A 382 -2.70 19.01 13.60
N LEU A 383 -1.65 18.48 12.97
CA LEU A 383 -1.67 17.13 12.41
C LEU A 383 -1.90 16.04 13.46
N PRO A 384 -1.25 16.02 14.64
CA PRO A 384 -1.54 15.03 15.68
C PRO A 384 -3.01 15.09 16.16
N ARG A 385 -3.57 16.30 16.24
CA ARG A 385 -4.98 16.51 16.64
C ARG A 385 -5.95 16.00 15.57
N ILE A 386 -5.69 16.30 14.30
CA ILE A 386 -6.47 15.81 13.16
C ILE A 386 -6.37 14.29 13.06
N TRP A 387 -5.17 13.74 13.23
CA TRP A 387 -4.91 12.32 13.14
C TRP A 387 -5.70 11.52 14.18
N ASN A 388 -5.78 12.04 15.41
CA ASN A 388 -6.48 11.40 16.53
C ASN A 388 -7.98 11.76 16.60
N ALA A 389 -8.48 12.66 15.76
CA ALA A 389 -9.90 13.03 15.76
C ALA A 389 -10.82 11.85 15.40
N ALA A 390 -11.97 11.77 16.07
CA ALA A 390 -12.99 10.74 15.81
C ALA A 390 -13.60 10.84 14.40
N THR A 391 -13.58 12.03 13.80
CA THR A 391 -14.03 12.30 12.43
C THR A 391 -13.04 11.79 11.37
N THR A 392 -11.77 11.57 11.74
CA THR A 392 -10.73 11.10 10.82
C THR A 392 -10.84 9.59 10.66
N SER A 393 -11.23 9.15 9.46
CA SER A 393 -11.40 7.72 9.19
C SER A 393 -10.06 7.02 8.96
N ALA A 394 -10.02 5.69 9.08
CA ALA A 394 -8.84 4.91 8.72
C ALA A 394 -8.44 5.08 7.24
N ALA A 395 -9.38 5.41 6.35
CA ALA A 395 -9.06 5.70 4.96
C ALA A 395 -8.33 7.04 4.81
N ASP A 396 -8.64 8.03 5.65
CA ASP A 396 -7.99 9.35 5.63
C ASP A 396 -6.57 9.28 6.20
N ARG A 397 -6.37 8.55 7.31
CA ARG A 397 -5.02 8.26 7.85
C ARG A 397 -4.10 7.63 6.81
N LYS A 398 -4.60 6.67 6.04
CA LYS A 398 -3.86 6.04 4.94
C LYS A 398 -3.54 6.99 3.80
N ARG A 399 -4.44 7.92 3.48
CA ARG A 399 -4.18 8.96 2.45
C ARG A 399 -3.04 9.85 2.89
N ILE A 400 -3.08 10.32 4.13
CA ILE A 400 -2.01 11.13 4.73
C ILE A 400 -0.69 10.35 4.68
N LEU A 401 -0.67 9.09 5.14
CA LEU A 401 0.55 8.27 5.08
C LEU A 401 1.11 8.13 3.66
N ARG A 402 0.26 7.87 2.67
CA ARG A 402 0.71 7.71 1.28
C ARG A 402 1.17 9.00 0.63
N PHE A 403 0.78 10.15 1.18
CA PHE A 403 1.29 11.45 0.75
C PHE A 403 2.73 11.68 1.20
N VAL A 404 3.14 11.06 2.31
CA VAL A 404 4.46 11.27 2.93
C VAL A 404 5.40 10.08 2.68
N ILE A 405 4.86 8.86 2.66
CA ILE A 405 5.57 7.61 2.48
C ILE A 405 5.26 7.04 1.10
N ARG A 406 6.31 6.69 0.36
CA ARG A 406 6.23 5.98 -0.92
C ARG A 406 5.93 4.50 -0.70
N GLU A 407 6.73 3.84 0.14
CA GLU A 407 6.55 2.43 0.49
C GLU A 407 7.24 2.07 1.81
N VAL A 408 6.81 0.98 2.43
CA VAL A 408 7.42 0.42 3.64
C VAL A 408 7.82 -1.02 3.38
N VAL A 409 9.12 -1.28 3.40
CA VAL A 409 9.69 -2.62 3.22
C VAL A 409 9.69 -3.35 4.55
N LEU A 410 9.10 -4.55 4.61
CA LEU A 410 8.96 -5.36 5.82
C LEU A 410 9.72 -6.69 5.71
N ASP A 411 10.51 -7.05 6.71
CA ASP A 411 11.15 -8.36 6.84
C ASP A 411 11.14 -8.87 8.29
N GLN A 412 10.34 -9.90 8.55
CA GLN A 412 10.30 -10.56 9.87
C GLN A 412 11.23 -11.78 10.00
N LYS A 413 11.92 -12.16 8.93
CA LYS A 413 12.86 -13.30 8.92
C LYS A 413 14.31 -12.85 9.05
N ARG A 414 14.60 -11.56 8.79
CA ARG A 414 15.94 -10.96 8.93
C ARG A 414 16.50 -11.09 10.35
N THR A 415 15.71 -10.77 11.37
CA THR A 415 16.14 -10.81 12.79
C THR A 415 15.16 -11.61 13.63
N ARG A 416 15.67 -12.51 14.47
CA ARG A 416 14.83 -13.32 15.38
C ARG A 416 14.10 -12.40 16.37
N GLY A 417 12.85 -12.73 16.70
CA GLY A 417 12.05 -11.95 17.64
C GLY A 417 11.67 -10.53 17.23
N GLN A 418 12.04 -10.09 16.02
CA GLN A 418 11.74 -8.74 15.53
C GLN A 418 11.17 -8.74 14.13
N VAL A 419 10.59 -7.61 13.75
CA VAL A 419 10.32 -7.23 12.38
C VAL A 419 11.23 -6.06 12.06
N TRP A 420 12.14 -6.24 11.11
CA TRP A 420 12.87 -5.14 10.52
C TRP A 420 11.97 -4.49 9.47
N PHE A 421 11.98 -3.16 9.42
CA PHE A 421 11.34 -2.45 8.33
C PHE A 421 12.11 -1.20 7.93
N LYS A 422 11.97 -0.84 6.65
CA LYS A 422 12.55 0.35 6.06
C LYS A 422 11.44 1.20 5.47
N ILE A 423 11.37 2.46 5.88
CA ILE A 423 10.46 3.45 5.30
C ILE A 423 11.20 4.13 4.15
N VAL A 424 10.57 4.15 2.98
CA VAL A 424 11.00 4.94 1.82
C VAL A 424 10.06 6.13 1.72
N TRP A 425 10.58 7.32 1.96
CA TRP A 425 9.82 8.57 1.93
C TRP A 425 9.56 9.00 0.48
N GLN A 426 8.55 9.84 0.24
CA GLN A 426 8.29 10.38 -1.11
C GLN A 426 9.46 11.22 -1.64
N THR A 427 10.27 11.79 -0.73
CA THR A 427 11.51 12.51 -1.06
C THR A 427 12.65 11.59 -1.55
N GLY A 428 12.49 10.26 -1.45
CA GLY A 428 13.54 9.29 -1.73
C GLY A 428 14.47 9.02 -0.55
N ALA A 429 14.39 9.81 0.53
CA ALA A 429 15.07 9.50 1.78
C ALA A 429 14.63 8.14 2.32
N THR A 430 15.48 7.51 3.13
CA THR A 430 15.13 6.21 3.75
C THR A 430 15.56 6.14 5.20
N SER A 431 14.76 5.46 6.02
CA SER A 431 15.06 5.21 7.43
C SER A 431 14.77 3.76 7.79
N GLU A 432 15.65 3.13 8.56
CA GLU A 432 15.53 1.73 9.00
C GLU A 432 15.16 1.63 10.47
N HIS A 433 14.30 0.66 10.79
CA HIS A 433 13.68 0.53 12.11
C HIS A 433 13.45 -0.94 12.46
N HIS A 434 13.33 -1.21 13.76
CA HIS A 434 13.06 -2.54 14.30
C HIS A 434 11.89 -2.49 15.29
N VAL A 435 11.00 -3.46 15.21
CA VAL A 435 9.95 -3.65 16.23
C VAL A 435 9.97 -5.06 16.78
N GLN A 436 9.94 -5.19 18.11
CA GLN A 436 9.84 -6.49 18.76
C GLN A 436 8.48 -7.13 18.46
N ARG A 437 8.50 -8.38 18.02
CA ARG A 437 7.28 -9.13 17.70
C ARG A 437 6.88 -10.02 18.87
N ARG A 438 5.57 -10.18 19.07
CA ARG A 438 5.04 -11.23 19.94
C ARG A 438 5.34 -12.59 19.32
N VAL A 439 5.96 -13.47 20.08
CA VAL A 439 6.34 -14.82 19.63
C VAL A 439 5.60 -15.88 20.43
N GLN A 440 5.12 -16.92 19.74
CA GLN A 440 4.43 -18.02 20.42
C GLN A 440 5.39 -18.93 21.21
N ALA A 441 6.67 -18.94 20.82
CA ALA A 441 7.68 -19.81 21.42
C ALA A 441 8.97 -19.04 21.69
N TYR A 442 9.58 -19.29 22.84
CA TYR A 442 10.84 -18.67 23.26
C TYR A 442 12.01 -18.92 22.31
N ARG A 443 11.97 -19.98 21.48
CA ARG A 443 12.98 -20.23 20.41
C ARG A 443 13.11 -19.06 19.43
N ASN A 444 12.06 -18.26 19.27
CA ASN A 444 11.99 -17.13 18.37
C ASN A 444 12.12 -15.79 19.12
N TYR A 445 12.39 -15.81 20.42
CA TYR A 445 12.54 -14.62 21.26
C TYR A 445 13.81 -13.86 20.88
N ILE A 446 13.76 -12.53 20.93
CA ILE A 446 14.83 -11.65 20.46
C ILE A 446 16.14 -11.88 21.23
N ASP A 447 16.04 -11.91 22.56
CA ASP A 447 17.20 -11.95 23.46
C ASP A 447 17.16 -13.20 24.34
N ILE A 448 16.98 -14.38 23.72
CA ILE A 448 16.86 -15.63 24.47
C ILE A 448 18.11 -15.90 25.32
N ASP A 449 19.28 -15.55 24.79
CA ASP A 449 20.56 -15.78 25.45
C ASP A 449 20.75 -14.84 26.65
N ARG A 450 20.46 -13.54 26.49
CA ARG A 450 20.48 -12.57 27.60
C ARG A 450 19.47 -12.94 28.69
N LEU A 451 18.26 -13.34 28.30
CA LEU A 451 17.24 -13.79 29.24
C LEU A 451 17.69 -15.05 30.01
N ARG A 452 18.31 -16.02 29.30
CA ARG A 452 18.86 -17.22 29.91
C ARG A 452 19.96 -16.88 30.90
N GLN A 453 20.92 -16.06 30.50
CA GLN A 453 22.02 -15.64 31.35
C GLN A 453 21.50 -14.93 32.62
N ARG A 454 20.54 -14.01 32.46
CA ARG A 454 19.98 -13.30 33.61
C ARG A 454 19.23 -14.22 34.57
N ILE A 455 18.50 -15.21 34.05
CA ILE A 455 17.86 -16.24 34.89
C ILE A 455 18.89 -17.10 35.62
N VAL A 456 20.02 -17.45 34.98
CA VAL A 456 21.10 -18.19 35.63
C VAL A 456 21.72 -17.38 36.77
N GLU A 457 22.03 -16.10 36.54
CA GLU A 457 22.59 -15.19 37.56
C GLU A 457 21.65 -15.06 38.76
N LEU A 458 20.38 -14.74 38.53
CA LEU A 458 19.39 -14.58 39.61
C LEU A 458 19.12 -15.90 40.36
N ASN A 459 19.20 -17.04 39.67
CA ASN A 459 19.08 -18.35 40.30
C ASN A 459 20.33 -18.70 41.14
N ALA A 460 21.53 -18.26 40.72
CA ALA A 460 22.75 -18.39 41.52
C ALA A 460 22.73 -17.49 42.77
N GLU A 461 22.03 -16.35 42.72
CA GLU A 461 21.74 -15.49 43.87
C GLU A 461 20.64 -16.06 44.81
N HIS A 462 20.25 -17.32 44.63
CA HIS A 462 19.23 -18.01 45.44
C HIS A 462 17.82 -17.39 45.40
N LYS A 463 17.49 -16.66 44.32
CA LYS A 463 16.14 -16.08 44.16
C LYS A 463 15.15 -17.12 43.64
N MET A 464 13.91 -17.05 44.13
CA MET A 464 12.83 -17.95 43.73
C MET A 464 12.24 -17.55 42.37
N ASP A 465 11.62 -18.50 41.66
CA ASP A 465 11.06 -18.28 40.31
C ASP A 465 10.12 -17.05 40.24
N GLY A 466 9.36 -16.77 41.31
CA GLY A 466 8.50 -15.58 41.41
C GLY A 466 9.26 -14.25 41.59
N GLU A 467 10.36 -14.26 42.34
CA GLU A 467 11.23 -13.10 42.54
C GLU A 467 12.05 -12.80 41.29
N ILE A 468 12.56 -13.85 40.63
CA ILE A 468 13.20 -13.76 39.32
C ILE A 468 12.23 -13.12 38.31
N ALA A 469 10.96 -13.54 38.29
CA ALA A 469 9.96 -12.95 37.41
C ALA A 469 9.73 -11.46 37.70
N ALA A 470 9.69 -11.05 38.97
CA ALA A 470 9.53 -9.65 39.35
C ALA A 470 10.72 -8.79 38.90
N ILE A 471 11.95 -9.28 39.09
CA ILE A 471 13.17 -8.58 38.69
C ILE A 471 13.26 -8.47 37.16
N LEU A 472 12.96 -9.56 36.43
CA LEU A 472 12.91 -9.52 34.96
C LEU A 472 11.91 -8.48 34.45
N ASN A 473 10.74 -8.35 35.08
CA ASN A 473 9.76 -7.32 34.73
C ASN A 473 10.28 -5.90 35.04
N GLN A 474 10.97 -5.69 36.16
CA GLN A 474 11.57 -4.40 36.51
C GLN A 474 12.70 -4.01 35.55
N GLU A 475 13.47 -4.99 35.08
CA GLU A 475 14.54 -4.81 34.09
C GLU A 475 14.01 -4.65 32.65
N GLY A 476 12.68 -4.67 32.45
CA GLY A 476 12.04 -4.44 31.17
C GLY A 476 11.93 -5.68 30.26
N PHE A 477 12.24 -6.88 30.76
CA PHE A 477 12.00 -8.10 29.99
C PHE A 477 10.49 -8.38 29.88
N VAL A 478 10.06 -8.75 28.67
CA VAL A 478 8.67 -9.12 28.39
C VAL A 478 8.60 -10.59 27.98
N ALA A 479 7.65 -11.36 28.49
CA ALA A 479 7.48 -12.76 28.13
C ALA A 479 7.15 -12.92 26.64
N ALA A 480 7.38 -14.11 26.07
CA ALA A 480 7.21 -14.41 24.64
C ALA A 480 5.89 -13.89 24.04
N ARG A 481 4.78 -14.02 24.77
CA ARG A 481 3.43 -13.60 24.34
C ARG A 481 3.14 -12.10 24.52
N GLY A 482 4.11 -11.30 24.96
CA GLY A 482 3.93 -9.87 25.21
C GLY A 482 3.26 -9.55 26.56
N CYS A 483 3.40 -10.44 27.54
CA CYS A 483 2.88 -10.26 28.90
C CYS A 483 4.02 -10.18 29.92
N ALA A 484 3.73 -9.70 31.14
CA ALA A 484 4.67 -9.74 32.24
C ALA A 484 5.11 -11.19 32.55
N PHE A 485 6.38 -11.36 32.94
CA PHE A 485 6.87 -12.61 33.49
C PHE A 485 6.12 -12.96 34.77
N LYS A 486 5.74 -14.24 34.88
CA LYS A 486 5.20 -14.86 36.09
C LYS A 486 6.16 -15.96 36.53
N GLY A 487 6.11 -16.37 37.80
CA GLY A 487 6.96 -17.46 38.30
C GLY A 487 6.85 -18.75 37.48
N GLU A 488 5.64 -19.08 36.99
CA GLU A 488 5.41 -20.22 36.08
C GLU A 488 6.21 -20.12 34.77
N ASN A 489 6.35 -18.92 34.21
CA ASN A 489 7.13 -18.72 32.98
C ASN A 489 8.62 -18.99 33.24
N VAL A 490 9.13 -18.51 34.39
CA VAL A 490 10.52 -18.72 34.80
C VAL A 490 10.76 -20.20 35.08
N TRP A 491 9.88 -20.86 35.84
CA TRP A 491 9.94 -22.30 36.10
C TRP A 491 10.02 -23.12 34.80
N LEU A 492 9.18 -22.82 33.81
CA LEU A 492 9.15 -23.53 32.54
C LEU A 492 10.43 -23.29 31.72
N LEU A 493 10.95 -22.07 31.71
CA LEU A 493 12.21 -21.73 31.06
C LEU A 493 13.40 -22.42 31.73
N ARG A 494 13.46 -22.36 33.06
CA ARG A 494 14.49 -22.96 33.89
C ARG A 494 14.53 -24.48 33.69
N THR A 495 13.36 -25.13 33.69
CA THR A 495 13.21 -26.57 33.37
C THR A 495 13.69 -26.89 31.95
N ARG A 496 13.31 -26.08 30.96
CA ARG A 496 13.73 -26.27 29.56
C ARG A 496 15.24 -26.12 29.35
N TRP A 497 15.89 -25.27 30.14
CA TRP A 497 17.33 -25.02 30.08
C TRP A 497 18.14 -25.85 31.07
N SER A 498 17.50 -26.82 31.75
CA SER A 498 18.12 -27.68 32.75
C SER A 498 18.84 -26.92 33.86
N ILE A 499 18.32 -25.75 34.24
CA ILE A 499 18.83 -24.97 35.36
C ILE A 499 18.15 -25.52 36.64
N PRO A 500 18.88 -26.00 37.65
CA PRO A 500 18.27 -26.50 38.89
C PRO A 500 17.51 -25.41 39.62
N THR A 501 16.45 -25.78 40.33
CA THR A 501 15.72 -24.81 41.16
C THR A 501 16.49 -24.56 42.44
N VAL A 502 16.35 -23.37 43.01
CA VAL A 502 16.78 -23.10 44.39
C VAL A 502 15.97 -23.95 45.38
N LYS A 503 14.79 -24.43 44.99
CA LYS A 503 13.93 -25.29 45.82
C LYS A 503 14.48 -26.73 45.88
N ILE A 504 15.19 -27.07 46.95
CA ILE A 504 15.73 -28.44 47.17
C ILE A 504 14.61 -29.51 47.27
N ASN A 505 13.36 -29.12 47.52
CA ASN A 505 12.25 -30.08 47.53
C ASN A 505 11.91 -30.58 46.12
N GLY A 506 12.49 -31.73 45.74
CA GLY A 506 11.93 -32.61 44.70
C GLY A 506 12.91 -33.40 43.85
N VAL A 507 14.21 -33.13 43.88
CA VAL A 507 15.19 -33.87 43.06
C VAL A 507 16.29 -34.50 43.91
N ASP A 508 16.80 -33.77 44.90
CA ASP A 508 17.80 -34.28 45.85
C ASP A 508 17.24 -34.34 47.28
N LYS A 509 17.67 -35.35 48.04
CA LYS A 509 17.30 -35.46 49.47
C LYS A 509 17.89 -34.26 50.21
N ASN A 510 17.07 -33.52 50.95
CA ASN A 510 17.57 -32.51 51.89
C ASN A 510 18.61 -33.17 52.81
N PRO A 511 19.73 -32.50 53.11
CA PRO A 511 20.69 -33.03 54.07
C PRO A 511 19.98 -33.22 55.42
N MET A 512 20.34 -34.26 56.18
CA MET A 512 19.74 -34.48 57.51
C MET A 512 20.02 -33.30 58.44
N ARG A 513 21.18 -32.65 58.28
CA ARG A 513 21.58 -31.47 59.01
C ARG A 513 22.14 -30.41 58.06
N TRP A 514 21.70 -29.18 58.22
CA TRP A 514 22.18 -28.03 57.47
C TRP A 514 23.55 -27.57 58.02
N PRO A 515 24.35 -26.82 57.24
CA PRO A 515 25.66 -26.32 57.69
C PRO A 515 25.60 -25.42 58.94
N ASP A 516 24.46 -24.77 59.20
CA ASP A 516 24.22 -23.96 60.40
C ASP A 516 23.85 -24.78 61.64
N GLY A 517 23.87 -26.12 61.53
CA GLY A 517 23.57 -27.04 62.62
C GLY A 517 22.08 -27.32 62.81
N SER A 518 21.20 -26.63 62.07
CA SER A 518 19.75 -26.88 62.09
C SER A 518 19.39 -28.17 61.35
N PHE A 519 18.25 -28.77 61.68
CA PHE A 519 17.79 -30.02 61.09
C PHE A 519 16.84 -29.77 59.92
N SER A 520 16.93 -30.60 58.88
CA SER A 520 15.83 -30.70 57.90
C SER A 520 14.67 -31.48 58.50
N ILE A 521 13.51 -31.51 57.82
CA ILE A 521 12.36 -32.31 58.28
C ILE A 521 12.72 -33.79 58.37
N GLN A 522 13.47 -34.31 57.39
CA GLN A 522 13.93 -35.69 57.39
C GLN A 522 14.91 -35.94 58.54
N GLY A 523 15.82 -35.00 58.82
CA GLY A 523 16.74 -35.09 59.95
C GLY A 523 16.05 -35.04 61.31
N ALA A 524 15.14 -34.09 61.51
CA ALA A 524 14.35 -33.97 62.72
C ALA A 524 13.46 -35.19 62.97
N ALA A 525 12.89 -35.77 61.90
CA ALA A 525 12.09 -36.99 61.97
C ALA A 525 12.93 -38.19 62.41
N ALA A 526 14.14 -38.34 61.83
CA ALA A 526 15.08 -39.39 62.21
C ALA A 526 15.52 -39.23 63.67
N GLU A 527 15.89 -38.02 64.09
CA GLU A 527 16.38 -37.73 65.44
C GLU A 527 15.29 -37.93 66.50
N LEU A 528 14.05 -37.53 66.22
CA LEU A 528 12.92 -37.71 67.14
C LEU A 528 12.28 -39.11 67.04
N CYS A 529 12.70 -39.95 66.10
CA CYS A 529 12.11 -41.25 65.77
C CYS A 529 10.59 -41.17 65.48
N VAL A 530 10.18 -40.14 64.74
CA VAL A 530 8.79 -39.88 64.31
C VAL A 530 8.71 -39.79 62.78
N THR A 531 7.50 -39.75 62.22
CA THR A 531 7.36 -39.54 60.78
C THR A 531 7.54 -38.07 60.42
N PRO A 532 7.98 -37.74 59.18
CA PRO A 532 8.03 -36.36 58.69
C PRO A 532 6.71 -35.59 58.87
N GLN A 533 5.57 -36.28 58.76
CA GLN A 533 4.25 -35.71 59.00
C GLN A 533 4.09 -35.22 60.45
N THR A 534 4.56 -35.99 61.43
CA THR A 534 4.51 -35.60 62.85
C THR A 534 5.39 -34.38 63.12
N VAL A 535 6.51 -34.22 62.40
CA VAL A 535 7.35 -33.02 62.50
C VAL A 535 6.61 -31.79 61.96
N PHE A 536 5.89 -31.92 60.84
CA PHE A 536 5.01 -30.85 60.35
C PHE A 536 3.91 -30.50 61.36
N ASP A 537 3.27 -31.49 61.99
CA ASP A 537 2.27 -31.26 63.02
C ASP A 537 2.85 -30.55 64.25
N TYR A 538 4.10 -30.85 64.61
CA TYR A 538 4.79 -30.22 65.73
C TYR A 538 5.16 -28.77 65.43
N LEU A 539 5.57 -28.46 64.20
CA LEU A 539 5.77 -27.08 63.74
C LEU A 539 4.44 -26.31 63.70
N ALA A 540 3.36 -26.92 63.21
CA ALA A 540 2.03 -26.29 63.14
C ALA A 540 1.45 -25.98 64.53
N ARG A 541 1.78 -26.81 65.53
CA ARG A 541 1.35 -26.64 66.93
C ARG A 541 2.33 -25.80 67.77
N GLY A 542 3.40 -25.26 67.16
CA GLY A 542 4.42 -24.46 67.86
C GLY A 542 5.28 -25.24 68.86
N MET A 543 5.28 -26.57 68.80
CA MET A 543 6.11 -27.43 69.67
C MET A 543 7.55 -27.57 69.17
N LEU A 544 7.79 -27.25 67.90
CA LEU A 544 9.12 -27.11 67.31
C LEU A 544 9.25 -25.69 66.76
N THR A 545 10.43 -25.11 66.92
CA THR A 545 10.77 -23.83 66.31
C THR A 545 11.52 -24.12 65.01
N GLY A 546 10.91 -23.71 63.90
CA GLY A 546 11.51 -23.83 62.59
C GLY A 546 11.34 -22.56 61.80
N ARG A 547 12.33 -22.24 60.98
CA ARG A 547 12.28 -21.13 60.03
C ARG A 547 12.26 -21.66 58.60
N GLN A 548 11.51 -20.95 57.75
CA GLN A 548 11.63 -21.03 56.31
C GLN A 548 12.06 -19.65 55.83
N LEU A 549 13.10 -19.57 55.00
CA LEU A 549 13.53 -18.30 54.39
C LEU A 549 12.41 -17.69 53.54
N THR A 550 11.69 -18.53 52.79
CA THR A 550 10.44 -18.17 52.09
C THR A 550 9.46 -19.35 52.09
N LYS A 551 8.16 -19.05 51.99
CA LYS A 551 7.10 -20.07 51.98
C LYS A 551 7.35 -21.10 50.89
N GLY A 552 7.61 -22.36 51.28
CA GLY A 552 7.85 -23.48 50.36
C GLY A 552 9.32 -23.88 50.17
N GLN A 553 10.27 -23.17 50.80
CA GLN A 553 11.64 -23.66 50.98
C GLN A 553 11.73 -24.73 52.09
N PRO A 554 12.81 -25.53 52.15
CA PRO A 554 13.01 -26.50 53.21
C PRO A 554 12.97 -25.86 54.60
N TRP A 555 12.40 -26.56 55.57
CA TRP A 555 12.44 -26.11 56.96
C TRP A 555 13.84 -26.28 57.54
N GLN A 556 14.31 -25.25 58.23
CA GLN A 556 15.43 -25.30 59.15
C GLN A 556 14.87 -25.36 60.56
N ILE A 557 14.99 -26.50 61.22
CA ILE A 557 14.42 -26.77 62.54
C ILE A 557 15.53 -26.68 63.57
N GLU A 558 15.36 -25.80 64.54
CA GLU A 558 16.24 -25.72 65.70
C GLU A 558 15.77 -26.73 66.73
N LEU A 559 16.63 -27.71 67.03
CA LEU A 559 16.39 -28.74 68.03
C LEU A 559 17.47 -28.64 69.10
N SER A 560 17.09 -28.20 70.29
CA SER A 560 17.96 -28.28 71.47
C SER A 560 17.92 -29.67 72.10
N ASP A 561 18.99 -30.06 72.80
CA ASP A 561 19.09 -31.36 73.50
C ASP A 561 17.95 -31.59 74.51
N GLU A 562 17.50 -30.50 75.14
CA GLU A 562 16.38 -30.51 76.09
C GLU A 562 15.04 -30.77 75.39
N GLN A 563 14.77 -30.10 74.27
CA GLN A 563 13.57 -30.34 73.46
C GLN A 563 13.56 -31.74 72.85
N MET A 564 14.71 -32.25 72.40
CA MET A 564 14.83 -33.63 71.90
C MET A 564 14.46 -34.65 72.98
N SER A 565 14.92 -34.44 74.22
CA SER A 565 14.63 -35.32 75.35
C SER A 565 13.15 -35.29 75.75
N GLN A 566 12.55 -34.10 75.81
CA GLN A 566 11.12 -33.93 76.13
C GLN A 566 10.21 -34.56 75.08
N LEU A 567 10.49 -34.33 73.79
CA LEU A 567 9.68 -34.85 72.68
C LEU A 567 9.85 -36.37 72.52
N ARG A 568 11.06 -36.92 72.68
CA ARG A 568 11.29 -38.38 72.71
C ARG A 568 10.54 -39.05 73.85
N ASN A 569 10.54 -38.46 75.05
CA ASN A 569 9.78 -38.96 76.19
C ASN A 569 8.26 -38.92 75.95
N ARG A 570 7.77 -37.88 75.28
CA ARG A 570 6.35 -37.77 74.88
C ARG A 570 5.96 -38.86 73.89
N VAL A 571 6.79 -39.10 72.87
CA VAL A 571 6.58 -40.17 71.87
C VAL A 571 6.62 -41.55 72.53
N ARG A 572 7.50 -41.77 73.51
CA ARG A 572 7.53 -43.02 74.32
C ARG A 572 6.27 -43.20 75.16
N ARG A 573 5.73 -42.13 75.77
CA ARG A 573 4.47 -42.16 76.52
C ARG A 573 3.26 -42.42 75.63
N THR A 574 3.26 -41.96 74.38
CA THR A 574 2.17 -42.20 73.41
C THR A 574 2.28 -43.53 72.66
N LYS A 575 3.47 -44.15 72.57
CA LYS A 575 3.66 -45.47 71.95
C LYS A 575 3.21 -46.66 72.82
N ARG A 576 2.93 -46.47 74.12
CA ARG A 576 2.31 -47.52 74.97
C ARG A 576 0.78 -47.50 74.84
N SER A 577 0.26 -48.10 73.78
CA SER A 577 -1.08 -48.72 73.71
C SER A 577 -1.35 -49.17 72.26
N LYS A 578 -0.84 -50.35 71.90
CA LYS A 578 -1.33 -51.16 70.75
C LYS A 578 -0.74 -52.57 70.79
N LYS A 579 -0.90 -53.24 71.92
CA LYS A 579 -0.71 -54.69 72.05
C LYS A 579 -1.67 -55.19 73.14
N GLU A 580 -2.95 -55.26 72.79
CA GLU A 580 -3.98 -56.10 73.39
C GLU A 580 -5.29 -55.90 72.62
N ALA A 581 -5.47 -56.73 71.59
CA ALA A 581 -6.73 -57.19 71.01
C ALA A 581 -6.35 -58.07 69.81
N SER A 582 -6.16 -59.36 70.09
CA SER A 582 -6.36 -60.42 69.11
C SER A 582 -7.85 -60.72 69.00
#